data_AF-A7ZF52-F1
#
_entry.id   AF-A7ZF52-F1
#
_cell.length_a   1.000
_cell.length_b   1.000
_cell.length_c   1.000
_cell.angle_alpha   90.00
_cell.angle_beta   90.00
_cell.angle_gamma   90.00
#
_symmetry.space_group_name_H-M   'P 1'
#
loop_
_entity.id
_entity.type
_entity.pdbx_description
1 polymer ?
#
loop_
_entity_poly.entity_id
_entity_poly.type
_entity_poly.pdbx_seq_one_letter_code
_entity_poly.pdbx_strand_id
1 'polypeptide(L)'
;MYGISETDKIFLKNKLENQKKFLDSNFFMINGEYVPYSNFYFSSWHNSNRYIAELNNRVASLNDYALSQGLCPIFAVFTLPSEYHKQKLVTLKSGKKKLVYNKKFIDDEDHSVSAGASRLQALVRKIIGSRCFRGIASDKRCYITTKEPHLDGTCHLNFLVFVPREKFNDCVRVIKDNFLDTHSRVETDIKNATSYVMKYIFKTLDDLRQNPDLDNLTDISYWYLKHKIRRFTMSQTFISLEIYRKLNGRVDLISLTKNYNKGLVTVLLDPETKKPLQIFDEFGDLWHKLKVSKDETTIRYQNVSSEIKDFGDTLKQRQILKICDELFKAEKKVKPVSKMRDYELVNYYQSLGGDVNVQHLAYVENLMLDRNLDNFTHYHERHDLNAPDIYSFVDRFLICNEF
;
A
#
# COMPACT_ATOMS: atom_id res chain seq x y z
N MET A 1 14.79 13.98 -1.10
CA MET A 1 13.97 14.21 0.13
C MET A 1 13.21 12.91 0.45
N TYR A 2 12.74 12.71 1.68
CA TYR A 2 11.87 11.56 2.04
C TYR A 2 12.47 10.16 1.83
N GLY A 3 13.81 10.03 1.81
CA GLY A 3 14.46 8.74 1.53
C GLY A 3 14.37 8.26 0.07
N ILE A 4 14.07 9.16 -0.87
CA ILE A 4 14.09 8.90 -2.32
C ILE A 4 15.44 9.27 -2.91
N SER A 5 16.11 8.30 -3.53
CA SER A 5 17.36 8.49 -4.28
C SER A 5 17.09 8.86 -5.74
N GLU A 6 18.10 9.35 -6.46
CA GLU A 6 18.00 9.58 -7.90
C GLU A 6 17.79 8.27 -8.68
N THR A 7 18.35 7.16 -8.20
CA THR A 7 18.12 5.84 -8.80
C THR A 7 16.66 5.40 -8.67
N ASP A 8 16.02 5.65 -7.52
CA ASP A 8 14.59 5.39 -7.33
C ASP A 8 13.75 6.20 -8.33
N LYS A 9 14.07 7.49 -8.51
CA LYS A 9 13.35 8.37 -9.43
C LYS A 9 13.42 7.86 -10.85
N ILE A 10 14.62 7.59 -11.36
CA ILE A 10 14.81 7.08 -12.73
C ILE A 10 14.03 5.79 -12.94
N PHE A 11 14.13 4.84 -12.00
CA PHE A 11 13.43 3.56 -12.10
C PHE A 11 11.91 3.72 -12.10
N LEU A 12 11.36 4.47 -11.14
CA LEU A 12 9.92 4.68 -11.01
C LEU A 12 9.36 5.49 -12.17
N LYS A 13 10.11 6.48 -12.66
CA LYS A 13 9.80 7.26 -13.84
C LYS A 13 9.66 6.35 -15.07
N ASN A 14 10.70 5.58 -15.40
CA ASN A 14 10.68 4.62 -16.51
C ASN A 14 9.52 3.63 -16.40
N LYS A 15 9.21 3.16 -15.18
CA LYS A 15 8.07 2.27 -14.94
C LYS A 15 6.73 2.93 -15.29
N LEU A 16 6.53 4.20 -14.92
CA LEU A 16 5.32 4.95 -15.23
C LEU A 16 5.21 5.27 -16.73
N GLU A 17 6.32 5.57 -17.40
CA GLU A 17 6.36 5.77 -18.87
C GLU A 17 5.92 4.52 -19.60
N ASN A 18 6.49 3.36 -19.23
CA ASN A 18 6.13 2.08 -19.82
C ASN A 18 4.66 1.73 -19.58
N GLN A 19 4.13 2.03 -18.39
CA GLN A 19 2.73 1.82 -18.09
C GLN A 19 1.82 2.72 -18.92
N LYS A 20 2.15 4.02 -19.03
CA LYS A 20 1.40 4.97 -19.85
C LYS A 20 1.41 4.56 -21.32
N LYS A 21 2.60 4.25 -21.86
CA LYS A 21 2.75 3.77 -23.24
C LYS A 21 1.90 2.53 -23.49
N PHE A 22 1.93 1.54 -22.59
CA PHE A 22 1.08 0.37 -22.73
C PHE A 22 -0.42 0.73 -22.76
N LEU A 23 -0.88 1.60 -21.86
CA LEU A 23 -2.29 1.99 -21.80
C LEU A 23 -2.75 2.83 -23.00
N ASP A 24 -1.86 3.65 -23.58
CA ASP A 24 -2.18 4.49 -24.74
C ASP A 24 -2.08 3.69 -26.05
N SER A 25 -1.19 2.69 -26.14
CA SER A 25 -1.03 1.84 -27.32
C SER A 25 -2.03 0.67 -27.40
N ASN A 26 -2.85 0.46 -26.38
CA ASN A 26 -3.92 -0.55 -26.38
C ASN A 26 -5.29 0.14 -26.33
N PHE A 27 -6.23 -0.31 -27.16
CA PHE A 27 -7.51 0.37 -27.37
C PHE A 27 -8.67 -0.60 -27.53
N PHE A 28 -9.88 -0.11 -27.22
CA PHE A 28 -11.14 -0.73 -27.60
C PHE A 28 -11.73 0.02 -28.79
N MET A 29 -12.38 -0.69 -29.70
CA MET A 29 -13.22 -0.08 -30.73
C MET A 29 -14.65 -0.01 -30.20
N ILE A 30 -15.16 1.19 -29.99
CA ILE A 30 -16.51 1.43 -29.47
C ILE A 30 -17.22 2.34 -30.48
N ASN A 31 -18.31 1.86 -31.09
CA ASN A 31 -19.10 2.61 -32.08
C ASN A 31 -18.27 3.20 -33.23
N GLY A 32 -17.21 2.50 -33.67
CA GLY A 32 -16.31 2.95 -34.73
C GLY A 32 -15.19 3.89 -34.28
N GLU A 33 -15.14 4.28 -33.01
CA GLU A 33 -14.05 5.06 -32.43
C GLU A 33 -13.05 4.19 -31.68
N TYR A 34 -11.77 4.48 -31.83
CA TYR A 34 -10.70 3.86 -31.04
C TYR A 34 -10.52 4.60 -29.73
N VAL A 35 -10.82 3.93 -28.62
CA VAL A 35 -10.73 4.48 -27.28
C VAL A 35 -9.59 3.78 -26.52
N PRO A 36 -8.50 4.48 -26.16
CA PRO A 36 -7.36 3.87 -25.49
C PRO A 36 -7.71 3.40 -24.07
N TYR A 37 -6.98 2.40 -23.57
CA TYR A 37 -7.17 1.86 -22.21
C TYR A 37 -6.92 2.92 -21.14
N SER A 38 -6.06 3.91 -21.41
CA SER A 38 -5.80 5.04 -20.51
C SER A 38 -7.07 5.82 -20.15
N ASN A 39 -8.05 5.91 -21.05
CA ASN A 39 -9.33 6.57 -20.76
C ASN A 39 -10.15 5.87 -19.66
N PHE A 40 -9.96 4.56 -19.50
CA PHE A 40 -10.66 3.74 -18.51
C PHE A 40 -9.83 3.48 -17.25
N TYR A 41 -8.51 3.66 -17.31
CA TYR A 41 -7.60 3.34 -16.20
C TYR A 41 -7.65 4.38 -15.08
N PHE A 42 -8.31 4.01 -13.97
CA PHE A 42 -8.49 4.92 -12.83
C PHE A 42 -7.29 4.89 -11.89
N SER A 43 -6.43 5.91 -11.98
CA SER A 43 -5.31 6.09 -11.05
C SER A 43 -5.00 7.56 -10.84
N SER A 44 -4.36 7.88 -9.72
CA SER A 44 -3.92 9.26 -9.41
C SER A 44 -2.94 9.83 -10.44
N TRP A 45 -2.30 8.96 -11.23
CA TRP A 45 -1.32 9.34 -12.25
C TRP A 45 -1.97 9.48 -13.63
N HIS A 46 -2.47 8.39 -14.22
CA HIS A 46 -2.97 8.39 -15.60
C HIS A 46 -4.26 9.19 -15.79
N ASN A 47 -5.04 9.40 -14.71
CA ASN A 47 -6.27 10.19 -14.76
C ASN A 47 -6.40 11.04 -13.48
N SER A 48 -5.40 11.89 -13.25
CA SER A 48 -5.28 12.72 -12.04
C SER A 48 -6.49 13.63 -11.83
N ASN A 49 -6.99 14.29 -12.88
CA ASN A 49 -8.15 15.19 -12.82
C ASN A 49 -9.39 14.46 -12.29
N ARG A 50 -9.74 13.31 -12.88
CA ARG A 50 -10.89 12.51 -12.44
C ARG A 50 -10.70 11.96 -11.03
N TYR A 51 -9.48 11.52 -10.70
CA TYR A 51 -9.13 11.04 -9.37
C TYR A 51 -9.30 12.13 -8.30
N ILE A 52 -8.78 13.33 -8.56
CA ILE A 52 -8.86 14.50 -7.66
C ILE A 52 -10.32 14.95 -7.52
N ALA A 53 -11.06 15.04 -8.63
CA ALA A 53 -12.48 15.41 -8.60
C ALA A 53 -13.32 14.43 -7.76
N GLU A 54 -13.12 13.12 -7.94
CA GLU A 54 -13.79 12.10 -7.13
C GLU A 54 -13.41 12.22 -5.65
N LEU A 55 -12.13 12.43 -5.35
CA LEU A 55 -11.66 12.58 -3.98
C LEU A 55 -12.26 13.82 -3.30
N ASN A 56 -12.27 14.95 -3.98
CA ASN A 56 -12.88 16.19 -3.49
C ASN A 56 -14.35 15.97 -3.17
N ASN A 57 -15.10 15.35 -4.10
CA ASN A 57 -16.52 15.06 -3.89
C ASN A 57 -16.73 14.15 -2.68
N ARG A 58 -15.89 13.12 -2.50
CA ARG A 58 -15.98 12.19 -1.37
C ARG A 58 -15.71 12.86 -0.03
N VAL A 59 -14.71 13.74 0.04
CA VAL A 59 -14.37 14.44 1.29
C VAL A 59 -15.46 15.46 1.64
N ALA A 60 -15.94 16.22 0.65
CA ALA A 60 -17.07 17.12 0.83
C ALA A 60 -18.31 16.35 1.30
N SER A 61 -18.64 15.25 0.63
CA SER A 61 -19.77 14.40 1.00
C SER A 61 -19.67 13.86 2.43
N LEU A 62 -18.48 13.42 2.85
CA LEU A 62 -18.22 12.92 4.22
C LEU A 62 -18.49 14.00 5.25
N ASN A 63 -18.03 15.23 4.99
CA ASN A 63 -18.22 16.34 5.90
C ASN A 63 -19.68 16.78 5.97
N ASP A 64 -20.35 16.93 4.83
CA ASP A 64 -21.77 17.32 4.78
C ASP A 64 -22.64 16.28 5.48
N TYR A 65 -22.33 15.00 5.27
CA TYR A 65 -22.95 13.91 6.01
C TYR A 65 -22.75 14.08 7.52
N ALA A 66 -21.51 14.27 7.98
CA ALA A 66 -21.20 14.39 9.40
C ALA A 66 -21.91 15.59 10.05
N LEU A 67 -21.90 16.74 9.38
CA LEU A 67 -22.59 17.96 9.83
C LEU A 67 -24.11 17.75 9.90
N SER A 68 -24.71 17.11 8.90
CA SER A 68 -26.15 16.80 8.89
C SER A 68 -26.58 15.89 10.04
N GLN A 69 -25.65 15.08 10.55
CA GLN A 69 -25.86 14.17 11.68
C GLN A 69 -25.47 14.80 13.03
N GLY A 70 -25.04 16.06 13.06
CA GLY A 70 -24.59 16.75 14.28
C GLY A 70 -23.31 16.17 14.88
N LEU A 71 -22.49 15.46 14.08
CA LEU A 71 -21.25 14.85 14.56
C LEU A 71 -20.15 15.89 14.74
N CYS A 72 -19.29 15.66 15.73
CA CYS A 72 -18.18 16.54 16.09
C CYS A 72 -16.85 15.96 15.56
N PRO A 73 -16.00 16.77 14.91
CA PRO A 73 -14.71 16.34 14.39
C PRO A 73 -13.64 16.23 15.48
N ILE A 74 -12.82 15.18 15.42
CA ILE A 74 -11.57 15.01 16.18
C ILE A 74 -10.48 14.76 15.16
N PHE A 75 -9.39 15.52 15.23
CA PHE A 75 -8.22 15.31 14.38
C PHE A 75 -7.05 14.82 15.22
N ALA A 76 -6.39 13.77 14.76
CA ALA A 76 -5.20 13.22 15.40
C ALA A 76 -4.08 13.07 14.38
N VAL A 77 -2.85 13.27 14.85
CA VAL A 77 -1.63 12.92 14.11
C VAL A 77 -0.93 11.84 14.91
N PHE A 78 -0.70 10.70 14.28
CA PHE A 78 0.07 9.60 14.84
C PHE A 78 1.46 9.58 14.23
N THR A 79 2.46 9.62 15.10
CA THR A 79 3.87 9.50 14.75
C THR A 79 4.38 8.14 15.19
N LEU A 80 5.31 7.58 14.42
CA LEU A 80 5.95 6.34 14.79
C LEU A 80 6.94 6.57 15.95
N PRO A 81 7.21 5.55 16.76
CA PRO A 81 8.26 5.60 17.75
C PRO A 81 9.64 5.89 17.16
N SER A 82 10.57 6.30 18.02
CA SER A 82 11.94 6.67 17.66
C SER A 82 12.68 5.60 16.85
N GLU A 83 12.40 4.30 17.04
CA GLU A 83 13.05 3.22 16.31
C GLU A 83 12.84 3.27 14.78
N TYR A 84 11.78 3.91 14.30
CA TYR A 84 11.53 4.10 12.86
C TYR A 84 12.26 5.31 12.26
N HIS A 85 12.77 6.21 13.10
CA HIS A 85 13.33 7.49 12.68
C HIS A 85 14.85 7.42 12.58
N LYS A 86 15.39 7.47 11.35
CA LYS A 86 16.83 7.48 11.11
C LYS A 86 17.54 8.72 11.68
N GLN A 87 16.84 9.84 11.72
CA GLN A 87 17.36 11.10 12.22
C GLN A 87 16.49 11.66 13.33
N LYS A 88 17.12 12.36 14.28
CA LYS A 88 16.41 13.12 15.31
C LYS A 88 16.95 14.54 15.41
N LEU A 89 16.06 15.47 15.77
CA LEU A 89 16.45 16.84 16.08
C LEU A 89 16.98 16.90 17.52
N VAL A 90 18.17 17.44 17.70
CA VAL A 90 18.75 17.77 19.01
C VAL A 90 18.97 19.27 19.12
N THR A 91 18.64 19.82 20.28
CA THR A 91 18.92 21.22 20.61
C THR A 91 20.34 21.32 21.14
N LEU A 92 21.17 22.10 20.45
CA LEU A 92 22.54 22.39 20.89
C LEU A 92 22.50 23.34 22.10
N LYS A 93 23.60 23.42 22.86
CA LYS A 93 23.74 24.38 23.98
C LYS A 93 23.47 25.84 23.56
N SER A 94 23.65 26.17 22.28
CA SER A 94 23.36 27.47 21.68
C SER A 94 21.88 27.71 21.33
N GLY A 95 20.98 26.79 21.66
CA GLY A 95 19.56 26.84 21.29
C GLY A 95 19.24 26.46 19.84
N LYS A 96 20.27 26.33 18.97
CA LYS A 96 20.10 25.89 17.58
C LYS A 96 19.72 24.41 17.51
N LYS A 97 18.77 24.05 16.66
CA LYS A 97 18.39 22.66 16.39
C LYS A 97 19.27 22.07 15.29
N LYS A 98 19.80 20.87 15.50
CA LYS A 98 20.59 20.11 14.52
C LYS A 98 20.00 18.72 14.33
N LEU A 99 19.92 18.25 13.08
CA LEU A 99 19.61 16.86 12.79
C LEU A 99 20.85 15.99 13.04
N VAL A 100 20.70 14.95 13.83
CA VAL A 100 21.75 13.96 14.10
C VAL A 100 21.20 12.56 13.87
N TYR A 101 22.10 11.60 13.61
CA TYR A 101 21.74 10.20 13.55
C TYR A 101 21.09 9.73 14.85
N ASN A 102 20.00 8.99 14.73
CA ASN A 102 19.32 8.44 15.89
C ASN A 102 19.87 7.06 16.24
N LYS A 103 20.56 6.95 17.38
CA LYS A 103 21.10 5.67 17.88
C LYS A 103 20.04 4.60 18.16
N LYS A 104 18.76 4.97 18.29
CA LYS A 104 17.65 4.03 18.47
C LYS A 104 17.08 3.50 17.16
N PHE A 105 17.50 4.04 16.01
CA PHE A 105 17.01 3.60 14.71
C PHE A 105 17.36 2.13 14.49
N ILE A 106 16.36 1.36 14.05
CA ILE A 106 16.50 -0.05 13.70
C ILE A 106 16.34 -0.15 12.17
N ASP A 107 17.35 -0.72 11.52
CA ASP A 107 17.37 -0.89 10.06
C ASP A 107 17.04 -2.35 9.72
N ASP A 108 15.76 -2.69 9.78
CA ASP A 108 15.23 -4.02 9.44
C ASP A 108 13.91 -3.92 8.63
N GLU A 109 13.39 -5.06 8.18
CA GLU A 109 12.13 -5.08 7.41
C GLU A 109 10.92 -4.60 8.23
N ASP A 110 10.89 -4.85 9.54
CA ASP A 110 9.79 -4.53 10.47
C ASP A 110 9.75 -3.04 10.87
N HIS A 111 10.86 -2.33 10.66
CA HIS A 111 11.02 -0.90 10.87
C HIS A 111 11.13 -0.12 9.55
N SER A 112 10.92 -0.79 8.42
CA SER A 112 10.81 -0.16 7.11
C SER A 112 9.66 0.85 7.05
N VAL A 113 9.75 1.79 6.11
CA VAL A 113 8.70 2.80 5.85
C VAL A 113 7.31 2.15 5.64
N SER A 114 7.27 1.03 4.90
CA SER A 114 6.04 0.28 4.63
C SER A 114 5.49 -0.43 5.86
N ALA A 115 6.37 -0.99 6.70
CA ALA A 115 6.00 -1.59 7.98
C ALA A 115 5.45 -0.53 8.96
N GLY A 116 6.12 0.63 9.06
CA GLY A 116 5.63 1.78 9.81
C GLY A 116 4.25 2.26 9.35
N ALA A 117 4.05 2.43 8.05
CA ALA A 117 2.75 2.79 7.47
C ALA A 117 1.66 1.74 7.76
N SER A 118 2.02 0.47 7.90
CA SER A 118 1.12 -0.63 8.25
C SER A 118 0.79 -0.64 9.74
N ARG A 119 1.78 -0.38 10.60
CA ARG A 119 1.63 -0.21 12.06
C ARG A 119 0.69 0.93 12.40
N LEU A 120 0.83 2.10 11.76
CA LEU A 120 -0.09 3.23 11.93
C LEU A 120 -1.52 2.89 11.48
N GLN A 121 -1.68 2.12 10.39
CA GLN A 121 -3.01 1.71 9.94
C GLN A 121 -3.64 0.69 10.91
N ALA A 122 -2.83 -0.22 11.47
CA ALA A 122 -3.28 -1.15 12.50
C ALA A 122 -3.72 -0.42 13.77
N LEU A 123 -3.03 0.66 14.14
CA LEU A 123 -3.40 1.52 15.25
C LEU A 123 -4.80 2.13 15.06
N VAL A 124 -5.08 2.68 13.88
CA VAL A 124 -6.42 3.21 13.55
C VAL A 124 -7.48 2.12 13.66
N ARG A 125 -7.20 0.91 13.16
CA ARG A 125 -8.14 -0.23 13.30
C ARG A 125 -8.37 -0.59 14.77
N LYS A 126 -7.33 -0.59 15.59
CA LYS A 126 -7.43 -0.82 17.05
C LYS A 126 -8.32 0.24 17.72
N ILE A 127 -8.14 1.52 17.39
CA ILE A 127 -8.95 2.63 17.92
C ILE A 127 -10.42 2.48 17.52
N ILE A 128 -10.70 2.29 16.22
CA ILE A 128 -12.07 2.12 15.70
C ILE A 128 -12.74 0.84 16.23
N GLY A 129 -11.95 -0.20 16.52
CA GLY A 129 -12.38 -1.46 17.12
C GLY A 129 -12.52 -1.42 18.65
N SER A 130 -12.14 -0.34 19.31
CA SER A 130 -12.32 -0.20 20.76
C SER A 130 -13.79 -0.22 21.16
N ARG A 131 -14.09 -0.57 22.42
CA ARG A 131 -15.47 -0.58 22.96
C ARG A 131 -16.17 0.77 22.80
N CYS A 132 -15.43 1.87 23.01
CA CYS A 132 -15.93 3.23 22.85
C CYS A 132 -16.46 3.46 21.43
N PHE A 133 -15.63 3.18 20.41
CA PHE A 133 -16.02 3.39 19.02
C PHE A 133 -17.04 2.37 18.54
N ARG A 134 -16.95 1.09 18.94
CA ARG A 134 -17.95 0.06 18.59
C ARG A 134 -19.33 0.32 19.21
N GLY A 135 -19.39 1.02 20.33
CA GLY A 135 -20.65 1.45 20.93
C GLY A 135 -21.36 2.58 20.16
N ILE A 136 -20.74 3.13 19.12
CA ILE A 136 -21.34 4.14 18.23
C ILE A 136 -21.84 3.42 16.98
N ALA A 137 -23.11 3.66 16.64
CA ALA A 137 -23.72 3.13 15.42
C ALA A 137 -22.90 3.51 14.17
N SER A 138 -22.86 2.64 13.16
CA SER A 138 -21.99 2.82 11.98
C SER A 138 -22.33 4.06 11.15
N ASP A 139 -23.59 4.51 11.17
CA ASP A 139 -24.09 5.74 10.56
C ASP A 139 -23.86 6.98 11.44
N LYS A 140 -23.44 6.80 12.70
CA LYS A 140 -23.12 7.89 13.63
C LYS A 140 -21.62 8.07 13.82
N ARG A 141 -20.79 7.47 12.95
CA ARG A 141 -19.35 7.68 12.91
C ARG A 141 -18.83 7.57 11.48
N CYS A 142 -17.89 8.45 11.14
CA CYS A 142 -17.17 8.36 9.88
C CYS A 142 -15.76 8.89 10.06
N TYR A 143 -14.82 8.43 9.22
CA TYR A 143 -13.44 8.85 9.35
C TYR A 143 -12.71 8.86 8.00
N ILE A 144 -11.61 9.59 7.98
CA ILE A 144 -10.62 9.60 6.92
C ILE A 144 -9.22 9.60 7.51
N THR A 145 -8.32 8.82 6.92
CA THR A 145 -6.90 8.83 7.23
C THR A 145 -6.10 9.27 6.02
N THR A 146 -5.08 10.09 6.21
CA THR A 146 -4.04 10.36 5.20
C THR A 146 -2.67 9.99 5.76
N LYS A 147 -1.81 9.41 4.93
CA LYS A 147 -0.42 9.16 5.28
C LYS A 147 0.43 10.22 4.62
N GLU A 148 1.57 10.62 5.18
CA GLU A 148 2.57 11.41 4.47
C GLU A 148 3.97 11.12 5.05
N PRO A 149 5.05 11.43 4.30
CA PRO A 149 6.40 11.30 4.82
C PRO A 149 6.83 12.51 5.67
N HIS A 150 7.54 12.22 6.75
CA HIS A 150 8.50 13.16 7.36
C HIS A 150 9.72 13.33 6.46
N LEU A 151 10.50 14.41 6.65
CA LEU A 151 11.68 14.72 5.82
C LEU A 151 12.69 13.56 5.71
N ASP A 152 12.80 12.74 6.75
CA ASP A 152 13.65 11.54 6.82
C ASP A 152 13.07 10.32 6.08
N GLY A 153 11.84 10.42 5.55
CA GLY A 153 11.12 9.36 4.84
C GLY A 153 10.17 8.55 5.72
N THR A 154 10.21 8.74 7.04
CA THR A 154 9.36 8.01 7.99
C THR A 154 7.90 8.39 7.81
N CYS A 155 7.00 7.40 7.82
CA CYS A 155 5.57 7.65 7.65
C CYS A 155 4.96 8.31 8.91
N HIS A 156 4.13 9.32 8.72
CA HIS A 156 3.12 9.75 9.70
C HIS A 156 1.70 9.49 9.19
N LEU A 157 0.72 9.47 10.09
CA LEU A 157 -0.69 9.30 9.73
C LEU A 157 -1.54 10.38 10.38
N ASN A 158 -2.29 11.11 9.56
CA ASN A 158 -3.35 12.00 10.00
C ASN A 158 -4.67 11.23 10.02
N PHE A 159 -5.45 11.41 11.07
CA PHE A 159 -6.73 10.75 11.31
C PHE A 159 -7.77 11.78 11.69
N LEU A 160 -8.72 12.04 10.79
CA LEU A 160 -9.92 12.82 11.10
C LEU A 160 -11.08 11.84 11.31
N VAL A 161 -11.74 11.95 12.46
CA VAL A 161 -12.91 11.15 12.79
C VAL A 161 -14.04 12.04 13.28
N PHE A 162 -15.26 11.73 12.87
CA PHE A 162 -16.47 12.39 13.33
C PHE A 162 -17.23 11.43 14.24
N VAL A 163 -17.60 11.92 15.42
CA VAL A 163 -18.29 11.14 16.46
C VAL A 163 -19.42 11.96 17.09
N PRO A 164 -20.40 11.32 17.75
CA PRO A 164 -21.45 12.03 18.45
C PRO A 164 -20.90 12.84 19.62
N ARG A 165 -21.55 13.98 19.93
CA ARG A 165 -21.11 14.92 20.96
C ARG A 165 -20.96 14.25 22.33
N GLU A 166 -21.87 13.35 22.67
CA GLU A 166 -21.90 12.61 23.93
C GLU A 166 -20.75 11.60 24.07
N LYS A 167 -20.12 11.17 22.97
CA LYS A 167 -18.95 10.27 22.97
C LYS A 167 -17.63 11.00 22.71
N PHE A 168 -17.66 12.30 22.48
CA PHE A 168 -16.51 13.09 22.04
C PHE A 168 -15.30 12.93 22.96
N ASN A 169 -15.47 13.20 24.27
CA ASN A 169 -14.39 13.15 25.25
C ASN A 169 -13.85 11.73 25.45
N ASP A 170 -14.72 10.72 25.42
CA ASP A 170 -14.31 9.31 25.53
C ASP A 170 -13.48 8.89 24.31
N CYS A 171 -13.90 9.29 23.11
CA CYS A 171 -13.16 9.04 21.87
C CYS A 171 -11.80 9.73 21.87
N VAL A 172 -11.72 10.99 22.33
CA VAL A 172 -10.45 11.71 22.49
C VAL A 172 -9.52 10.96 23.45
N ARG A 173 -10.03 10.50 24.59
CA ARG A 173 -9.24 9.72 25.56
C ARG A 173 -8.70 8.44 24.94
N VAL A 174 -9.55 7.64 24.28
CA VAL A 174 -9.14 6.39 23.61
C VAL A 174 -8.07 6.64 22.54
N ILE A 175 -8.16 7.73 21.79
CA ILE A 175 -7.14 8.09 20.79
C ILE A 175 -5.80 8.37 21.47
N LYS A 176 -5.79 9.17 22.54
CA LYS A 176 -4.57 9.53 23.29
C LYS A 176 -3.93 8.32 23.98
N ASP A 177 -4.75 7.43 24.55
CA ASP A 177 -4.28 6.19 25.20
C ASP A 177 -3.58 5.24 24.23
N ASN A 178 -3.74 5.45 22.92
CA ASN A 178 -3.12 4.65 21.87
C ASN A 178 -1.97 5.38 21.16
N PHE A 179 -1.49 6.51 21.67
CA PHE A 179 -0.30 7.15 21.10
C PHE A 179 0.92 6.24 21.20
N LEU A 180 1.63 6.08 20.07
CA LEU A 180 2.86 5.30 20.00
C LEU A 180 4.09 6.13 20.38
N ASP A 181 3.98 7.45 20.27
CA ASP A 181 5.07 8.39 20.45
C ASP A 181 4.56 9.72 21.00
N THR A 182 5.41 10.42 21.75
CA THR A 182 5.09 11.70 22.43
C THR A 182 4.82 12.86 21.48
N HIS A 183 5.23 12.79 20.21
CA HIS A 183 4.96 13.82 19.21
C HIS A 183 3.57 13.67 18.57
N SER A 184 2.85 12.58 18.88
CA SER A 184 1.45 12.42 18.47
C SER A 184 0.60 13.50 19.12
N ARG A 185 -0.37 14.05 18.38
CA ARG A 185 -1.22 15.15 18.86
C ARG A 185 -2.68 14.94 18.49
N VAL A 186 -3.57 15.56 19.28
CA VAL A 186 -5.02 15.62 19.02
C VAL A 186 -5.46 17.08 19.04
N GLU A 187 -6.16 17.48 17.99
CA GLU A 187 -6.83 18.78 17.84
C GLU A 187 -8.35 18.57 17.90
N THR A 188 -9.03 19.39 18.68
CA THR A 188 -10.48 19.30 18.93
C THR A 188 -11.25 20.55 18.51
N ASP A 189 -10.58 21.71 18.47
CA ASP A 189 -11.15 22.95 17.96
C ASP A 189 -10.97 23.02 16.43
N ILE A 190 -11.86 22.33 15.72
CA ILE A 190 -11.83 22.26 14.25
C ILE A 190 -13.07 22.95 13.71
N LYS A 191 -12.91 24.22 13.30
CA LYS A 191 -13.99 25.02 12.70
C LYS A 191 -14.40 24.52 11.31
N ASN A 192 -13.43 24.06 10.51
CA ASN A 192 -13.66 23.54 9.17
C ASN A 192 -12.88 22.25 8.93
N ALA A 193 -13.53 21.11 9.19
CA ALA A 193 -12.93 19.79 9.10
C ALA A 193 -12.54 19.42 7.65
N THR A 194 -13.34 19.86 6.66
CA THR A 194 -13.04 19.71 5.24
C THR A 194 -11.72 20.37 4.88
N SER A 195 -11.56 21.67 5.18
CA SER A 195 -10.32 22.38 4.89
C SER A 195 -9.12 21.75 5.60
N TYR A 196 -9.33 21.24 6.81
CA TYR A 196 -8.28 20.60 7.60
C TYR A 196 -7.75 19.33 6.93
N VAL A 197 -8.63 18.44 6.47
CA VAL A 197 -8.21 17.20 5.77
C VAL A 197 -7.75 17.47 4.35
N MET A 198 -8.42 18.37 3.64
CA MET A 198 -8.06 18.74 2.28
C MET A 198 -6.66 19.34 2.22
N LYS A 199 -6.22 20.07 3.27
CA LYS A 199 -4.83 20.54 3.41
C LYS A 199 -3.83 19.38 3.29
N TYR A 200 -4.03 18.29 4.04
CA TYR A 200 -3.13 17.13 4.01
C TYR A 200 -3.28 16.32 2.72
N ILE A 201 -4.50 16.15 2.20
CA ILE A 201 -4.72 15.48 0.92
C ILE A 201 -4.00 16.22 -0.21
N PHE A 202 -4.21 17.53 -0.33
CA PHE A 202 -3.64 18.32 -1.41
C PHE A 202 -2.13 18.43 -1.33
N LYS A 203 -1.56 18.55 -0.12
CA LYS A 203 -0.11 18.47 0.06
C LYS A 203 0.50 17.21 -0.54
N THR A 204 -0.25 16.10 -0.52
CA THR A 204 0.22 14.86 -1.15
C THR A 204 0.05 14.85 -2.66
N LEU A 205 -0.89 15.63 -3.21
CA LEU A 205 -1.28 15.64 -4.63
C LEU A 205 -0.79 16.88 -5.38
N ASP A 206 0.04 17.73 -4.78
CA ASP A 206 0.44 19.03 -5.33
C ASP A 206 1.01 18.94 -6.74
N ASP A 207 1.89 17.97 -6.97
CA ASP A 207 2.52 17.69 -8.26
C ASP A 207 1.52 17.18 -9.33
N LEU A 208 0.44 16.53 -8.90
CA LEU A 208 -0.58 15.99 -9.80
C LEU A 208 -1.63 17.04 -10.22
N ARG A 209 -1.67 18.21 -9.58
CA ARG A 209 -2.69 19.26 -9.81
C ARG A 209 -2.29 20.30 -10.85
N GLN A 210 -1.01 20.68 -10.91
CA GLN A 210 -0.58 21.86 -11.67
C GLN A 210 -0.06 21.53 -13.08
N ASN A 211 0.56 20.37 -13.27
CA ASN A 211 0.99 19.90 -14.59
C ASN A 211 1.24 18.38 -14.54
N PRO A 212 0.35 17.51 -15.06
CA PRO A 212 0.47 16.05 -14.98
C PRO A 212 1.50 15.49 -15.97
N ASP A 213 2.66 16.14 -16.04
CA ASP A 213 3.85 15.63 -16.71
C ASP A 213 4.66 14.82 -15.70
N LEU A 214 5.29 13.77 -16.21
CA LEU A 214 6.10 12.86 -15.43
C LEU A 214 7.36 13.57 -14.92
N ASP A 215 7.81 14.57 -15.67
CA ASP A 215 8.91 15.45 -15.31
C ASP A 215 8.61 16.32 -14.08
N ASN A 216 7.33 16.50 -13.73
CA ASN A 216 6.91 17.32 -12.59
C ASN A 216 6.61 16.52 -11.32
N LEU A 217 6.77 15.19 -11.36
CA LEU A 217 6.57 14.34 -10.17
C LEU A 217 7.57 14.69 -9.07
N THR A 218 7.05 14.96 -7.88
CA THR A 218 7.86 15.29 -6.72
C THR A 218 8.31 14.03 -5.98
N ASP A 219 9.32 14.19 -5.10
CA ASP A 219 9.78 13.14 -4.18
C ASP A 219 8.61 12.55 -3.35
N ILE A 220 7.54 13.30 -3.09
CA ILE A 220 6.34 12.81 -2.39
C ILE A 220 5.65 11.71 -3.20
N SER A 221 5.44 11.92 -4.50
CA SER A 221 4.79 10.92 -5.36
C SER A 221 5.66 9.67 -5.51
N TYR A 222 6.97 9.85 -5.66
CA TYR A 222 7.90 8.73 -5.69
C TYR A 222 7.91 7.94 -4.37
N TRP A 223 7.78 8.61 -3.22
CA TRP A 223 7.64 7.95 -1.92
C TRP A 223 6.44 7.01 -1.85
N TYR A 224 5.26 7.44 -2.31
CA TYR A 224 4.09 6.55 -2.37
C TYR A 224 4.30 5.35 -3.30
N LEU A 225 4.93 5.58 -4.46
CA LEU A 225 5.14 4.55 -5.47
C LEU A 225 6.17 3.51 -5.01
N LYS A 226 7.32 3.96 -4.47
CA LYS A 226 8.39 3.11 -3.95
C LYS A 226 7.88 2.18 -2.85
N HIS A 227 7.22 2.76 -1.86
CA HIS A 227 6.79 2.03 -0.67
C HIS A 227 5.40 1.38 -0.82
N LYS A 228 4.73 1.57 -1.95
CA LYS A 228 3.38 1.05 -2.25
C LYS A 228 2.35 1.49 -1.18
N ILE A 229 2.47 2.72 -0.71
CA ILE A 229 1.63 3.25 0.36
C ILE A 229 0.35 3.83 -0.24
N ARG A 230 -0.80 3.40 0.30
CA ARG A 230 -2.09 4.03 -0.01
C ARG A 230 -2.16 5.41 0.65
N ARG A 231 -2.36 6.45 -0.16
CA ARG A 231 -2.42 7.87 0.26
C ARG A 231 -3.51 8.14 1.30
N PHE A 232 -4.72 7.61 1.08
CA PHE A 232 -5.86 7.83 1.96
C PHE A 232 -6.80 6.63 2.09
N THR A 233 -7.45 6.52 3.25
CA THR A 233 -8.47 5.52 3.57
C THR A 233 -9.66 6.23 4.21
N MET A 234 -10.89 5.82 3.90
CA MET A 234 -12.11 6.39 4.46
C MET A 234 -12.99 5.28 5.03
N SER A 235 -13.88 5.62 5.97
CA SER A 235 -14.90 4.71 6.48
C SER A 235 -15.86 4.24 5.37
N GLN A 236 -16.49 3.07 5.58
CA GLN A 236 -17.51 2.51 4.70
C GLN A 236 -18.89 3.16 4.91
N THR A 237 -18.92 4.48 5.16
CA THR A 237 -20.15 5.24 5.44
C THR A 237 -21.01 5.39 4.18
N PHE A 238 -20.38 5.41 3.01
CA PHE A 238 -21.05 5.54 1.72
C PHE A 238 -21.10 4.22 0.97
N ILE A 239 -22.02 4.14 0.01
CA ILE A 239 -22.09 3.06 -0.97
C ILE A 239 -20.72 2.85 -1.64
N SER A 240 -20.45 1.61 -2.07
CA SER A 240 -19.15 1.27 -2.64
C SER A 240 -18.84 2.13 -3.88
N LEU A 241 -17.57 2.51 -4.03
CA LEU A 241 -17.15 3.27 -5.21
C LEU A 241 -17.33 2.48 -6.51
N GLU A 242 -17.36 1.16 -6.43
CA GLU A 242 -17.65 0.31 -7.59
C GLU A 242 -19.07 0.55 -8.12
N ILE A 243 -20.04 0.73 -7.23
CA ILE A 243 -21.43 1.07 -7.59
C ILE A 243 -21.49 2.53 -8.05
N TYR A 244 -20.95 3.45 -7.26
CA TYR A 244 -20.97 4.89 -7.57
C TYR A 244 -20.36 5.21 -8.95
N ARG A 245 -19.23 4.58 -9.30
CA ARG A 245 -18.55 4.80 -10.59
C ARG A 245 -19.36 4.30 -11.79
N LYS A 246 -20.18 3.26 -11.63
CA LYS A 246 -21.03 2.72 -12.71
C LYS A 246 -22.13 3.70 -13.13
N LEU A 247 -22.58 4.55 -12.21
CA LEU A 247 -23.57 5.59 -12.50
C LEU A 247 -22.95 6.87 -13.11
N ASN A 248 -21.62 6.92 -13.25
CA ASN A 248 -20.88 7.98 -13.92
C ASN A 248 -21.30 9.42 -13.56
N GLY A 249 -21.58 9.66 -12.27
CA GLY A 249 -21.94 10.99 -11.76
C GLY A 249 -23.39 11.44 -12.03
N ARG A 250 -24.27 10.55 -12.55
CA ARG A 250 -25.71 10.84 -12.71
C ARG A 250 -26.43 11.11 -11.39
N VAL A 251 -25.91 10.54 -10.30
CA VAL A 251 -26.42 10.69 -8.94
C VAL A 251 -25.25 11.02 -8.02
N ASP A 252 -25.40 12.00 -7.15
CA ASP A 252 -24.37 12.33 -6.17
C ASP A 252 -24.22 11.22 -5.11
N LEU A 253 -23.05 11.17 -4.47
CA LEU A 253 -22.69 10.08 -3.57
C LEU A 253 -23.60 9.98 -2.34
N ILE A 254 -24.06 11.12 -1.80
CA ILE A 254 -24.94 11.16 -0.64
C ILE A 254 -26.32 10.64 -1.03
N SER A 255 -26.92 11.17 -2.09
CA SER A 255 -28.24 10.76 -2.57
C SER A 255 -28.26 9.29 -2.97
N LEU A 256 -27.23 8.82 -3.66
CA LEU A 256 -27.11 7.40 -4.01
C LEU A 256 -27.06 6.52 -2.76
N THR A 257 -26.27 6.92 -1.75
CA THR A 257 -26.18 6.18 -0.49
C THR A 257 -27.53 6.18 0.26
N LYS A 258 -28.22 7.32 0.31
CA LYS A 258 -29.53 7.44 0.96
C LYS A 258 -30.59 6.58 0.25
N ASN A 259 -30.65 6.65 -1.08
CA ASN A 259 -31.62 5.90 -1.86
C ASN A 259 -31.36 4.39 -1.77
N TYR A 260 -30.09 3.97 -1.81
CA TYR A 260 -29.72 2.58 -1.59
C TYR A 260 -30.14 2.08 -0.20
N ASN A 261 -29.84 2.84 0.86
CA ASN A 261 -30.21 2.45 2.23
C ASN A 261 -31.73 2.42 2.47
N LYS A 262 -32.50 3.22 1.72
CA LYS A 262 -33.97 3.22 1.75
C LYS A 262 -34.60 2.14 0.86
N GLY A 263 -33.81 1.37 0.12
CA GLY A 263 -34.31 0.39 -0.86
C GLY A 263 -34.89 1.00 -2.15
N LEU A 264 -34.73 2.32 -2.35
CA LEU A 264 -35.17 3.01 -3.57
C LEU A 264 -34.25 2.73 -4.75
N VAL A 265 -32.99 2.39 -4.48
CA VAL A 265 -32.03 1.90 -5.48
C VAL A 265 -31.59 0.51 -5.07
N THR A 266 -31.75 -0.44 -5.98
CA THR A 266 -31.35 -1.84 -5.78
C THR A 266 -30.14 -2.18 -6.64
N VAL A 267 -29.20 -2.95 -6.06
CA VAL A 267 -28.00 -3.42 -6.77
C VAL A 267 -28.00 -4.93 -6.79
N LEU A 268 -28.12 -5.53 -7.97
CA LEU A 268 -27.96 -6.96 -8.16
C LEU A 268 -26.47 -7.30 -8.27
N LEU A 269 -26.04 -8.22 -7.43
CA LEU A 269 -24.66 -8.68 -7.38
C LEU A 269 -24.55 -10.07 -7.99
N ASP A 270 -23.45 -10.30 -8.68
CA ASP A 270 -23.02 -11.62 -9.11
C ASP A 270 -22.76 -12.50 -7.87
N PRO A 271 -23.37 -13.69 -7.76
CA PRO A 271 -23.30 -14.48 -6.54
C PRO A 271 -21.88 -14.96 -6.21
N GLU A 272 -21.05 -15.20 -7.23
CA GLU A 272 -19.68 -15.70 -7.07
C GLU A 272 -18.69 -14.55 -6.88
N THR A 273 -18.69 -13.58 -7.80
CA THR A 273 -17.70 -12.51 -7.82
C THR A 273 -18.06 -11.32 -6.93
N LYS A 274 -19.31 -11.27 -6.44
CA LYS A 274 -19.90 -10.13 -5.70
C LYS A 274 -19.85 -8.80 -6.44
N LYS A 275 -19.65 -8.82 -7.76
CA LYS A 275 -19.59 -7.61 -8.61
C LYS A 275 -20.99 -7.18 -9.04
N PRO A 276 -21.26 -5.87 -9.21
CA PRO A 276 -22.57 -5.40 -9.69
C PRO A 276 -22.87 -5.87 -11.12
N LEU A 277 -24.02 -6.53 -11.29
CA LEU A 277 -24.63 -6.95 -12.55
C LEU A 277 -25.65 -5.95 -13.07
N GLN A 278 -26.43 -5.34 -12.19
CA GLN A 278 -27.49 -4.39 -12.53
C GLN A 278 -27.73 -3.43 -11.35
N ILE A 279 -28.08 -2.19 -11.66
CA ILE A 279 -28.48 -1.15 -10.72
C ILE A 279 -29.77 -0.56 -11.29
N PHE A 280 -30.83 -0.54 -10.48
CA PHE A 280 -32.15 -0.06 -10.92
C PHE A 280 -32.90 0.60 -9.77
N ASP A 281 -33.90 1.40 -10.12
CA ASP A 281 -34.86 2.01 -9.21
C ASP A 281 -36.30 1.69 -9.67
N GLU A 282 -37.28 2.37 -9.09
CA GLU A 282 -38.71 2.21 -9.45
C GLU A 282 -39.03 2.64 -10.89
N PHE A 283 -38.18 3.46 -11.52
CA PHE A 283 -38.35 3.98 -12.87
C PHE A 283 -37.60 3.15 -13.93
N GLY A 284 -36.75 2.21 -13.50
CA GLY A 284 -36.11 1.23 -14.37
C GLY A 284 -34.60 1.12 -14.18
N ASP A 285 -33.91 0.69 -15.23
CA ASP A 285 -32.48 0.40 -15.19
C ASP A 285 -31.63 1.67 -15.20
N LEU A 286 -30.91 1.89 -14.09
CA LEU A 286 -29.89 2.95 -13.99
C LEU A 286 -28.58 2.52 -14.65
N TRP A 287 -28.25 1.23 -14.55
CA TRP A 287 -27.07 0.62 -15.14
C TRP A 287 -27.24 -0.90 -15.24
N HIS A 288 -26.75 -1.51 -16.32
CA HIS A 288 -26.63 -2.96 -16.42
C HIS A 288 -25.29 -3.35 -17.04
N LYS A 289 -24.77 -4.50 -16.65
CA LYS A 289 -23.56 -5.07 -17.23
C LYS A 289 -23.89 -5.53 -18.65
N LEU A 290 -23.33 -4.85 -19.65
CA LEU A 290 -23.37 -5.33 -21.02
C LEU A 290 -22.65 -6.67 -21.08
N LYS A 291 -23.38 -7.74 -21.42
CA LYS A 291 -22.77 -8.98 -21.88
C LYS A 291 -22.28 -8.71 -23.29
N VAL A 292 -20.98 -8.52 -23.44
CA VAL A 292 -20.36 -8.52 -24.76
C VAL A 292 -20.52 -9.95 -25.28
N SER A 293 -21.37 -10.19 -26.28
CA SER A 293 -21.25 -11.40 -27.08
C SER A 293 -19.85 -11.35 -27.65
N LYS A 294 -19.08 -12.42 -27.50
CA LYS A 294 -17.86 -12.58 -28.29
C LYS A 294 -18.31 -12.88 -29.72
N ASP A 295 -18.95 -11.92 -30.39
CA ASP A 295 -18.93 -11.92 -31.83
C ASP A 295 -17.49 -11.60 -32.22
N GLU A 296 -16.84 -12.58 -32.86
CA GLU A 296 -15.45 -12.51 -33.32
C GLU A 296 -15.19 -11.28 -34.21
N THR A 297 -16.25 -10.59 -34.66
CA THR A 297 -16.22 -9.43 -35.53
C THR A 297 -16.06 -8.08 -34.81
N THR A 298 -16.43 -7.93 -33.54
CA THR A 298 -16.41 -6.59 -32.86
C THR A 298 -15.13 -6.29 -32.09
N ILE A 299 -14.41 -7.32 -31.63
CA ILE A 299 -13.10 -7.15 -30.99
C ILE A 299 -12.03 -7.70 -31.95
N ARG A 300 -11.71 -6.92 -33.00
CA ARG A 300 -10.46 -7.13 -33.72
C ARG A 300 -9.32 -6.73 -32.79
N TYR A 301 -8.79 -7.68 -32.04
CA TYR A 301 -7.40 -7.62 -31.60
C TYR A 301 -6.55 -7.64 -32.86
N GLN A 302 -6.30 -6.47 -33.47
CA GLN A 302 -5.15 -6.37 -34.36
C GLN A 302 -3.93 -6.56 -33.46
N ASN A 303 -3.37 -7.77 -33.52
CA ASN A 303 -2.03 -8.04 -33.05
C ASN A 303 -1.09 -7.12 -33.84
N VAL A 304 -0.84 -5.93 -33.32
CA VAL A 304 0.31 -5.11 -33.73
C VAL A 304 1.57 -5.73 -33.10
N SER A 305 1.76 -7.03 -33.32
CA SER A 305 2.93 -7.77 -32.87
C SER A 305 4.16 -7.46 -33.73
N SER A 306 3.98 -6.83 -34.89
CA SER A 306 5.11 -6.42 -35.74
C SER A 306 5.84 -5.21 -35.17
N GLU A 307 5.14 -4.15 -34.75
CA GLU A 307 5.78 -2.95 -34.17
C GLU A 307 6.25 -3.18 -32.72
N ILE A 308 5.62 -4.12 -32.01
CA ILE A 308 6.03 -4.50 -30.64
C ILE A 308 7.27 -5.41 -30.65
N LYS A 309 7.53 -6.18 -31.72
CA LYS A 309 8.75 -7.01 -31.83
C LYS A 309 10.03 -6.19 -32.00
N ASP A 310 9.94 -5.00 -32.59
CA ASP A 310 11.08 -4.07 -32.67
C ASP A 310 11.26 -3.25 -31.38
N PHE A 311 10.23 -3.17 -30.53
CA PHE A 311 10.26 -2.42 -29.28
C PHE A 311 10.86 -3.23 -28.12
N GLY A 312 12.13 -3.57 -28.30
CA GLY A 312 13.00 -4.26 -27.33
C GLY A 312 14.42 -4.51 -27.85
N ASP A 313 14.73 -4.12 -29.10
CA ASP A 313 15.99 -4.45 -29.77
C ASP A 313 17.02 -3.31 -29.80
N THR A 314 16.71 -2.15 -29.19
CA THR A 314 17.72 -1.08 -29.15
C THR A 314 18.85 -1.42 -28.16
N LEU A 315 20.08 -1.37 -28.66
CA LEU A 315 21.31 -1.71 -27.94
C LEU A 315 21.46 -0.97 -26.59
N LYS A 316 20.98 0.28 -26.52
CA LYS A 316 20.92 1.09 -25.30
C LYS A 316 19.96 0.54 -24.24
N GLN A 317 18.77 0.06 -24.63
CA GLN A 317 17.82 -0.51 -23.67
C GLN A 317 18.29 -1.87 -23.15
N ARG A 318 18.91 -2.71 -23.98
CA ARG A 318 19.56 -3.95 -23.53
C ARG A 318 20.69 -3.69 -22.55
N GLN A 319 21.48 -2.63 -22.77
CA GLN A 319 22.52 -2.20 -21.84
C GLN A 319 21.93 -1.68 -20.53
N ILE A 320 20.88 -0.86 -20.56
CA ILE A 320 20.21 -0.36 -19.35
C ILE A 320 19.55 -1.50 -18.57
N LEU A 321 18.85 -2.42 -19.24
CA LEU A 321 18.25 -3.60 -18.61
C LEU A 321 19.31 -4.55 -18.06
N LYS A 322 20.45 -4.75 -18.75
CA LYS A 322 21.60 -5.50 -18.20
C LYS A 322 22.20 -4.83 -16.98
N ILE A 323 22.40 -3.52 -17.02
CA ILE A 323 22.91 -2.75 -15.88
C ILE A 323 21.92 -2.81 -14.71
N CYS A 324 20.62 -2.73 -14.98
CA CYS A 324 19.58 -2.94 -13.96
C CYS A 324 19.61 -4.38 -13.41
N ASP A 325 19.68 -5.41 -14.27
CA ASP A 325 19.78 -6.81 -13.84
C ASP A 325 21.08 -7.09 -13.05
N GLU A 326 22.18 -6.40 -13.36
CA GLU A 326 23.45 -6.49 -12.62
C GLU A 326 23.41 -5.70 -11.30
N LEU A 327 22.76 -4.53 -11.26
CA LEU A 327 22.57 -3.73 -10.04
C LEU A 327 21.56 -4.35 -9.07
N PHE A 328 20.52 -5.02 -9.58
CA PHE A 328 19.48 -5.70 -8.78
C PHE A 328 19.76 -7.18 -8.56
N LYS A 329 20.87 -7.72 -9.08
CA LYS A 329 21.41 -9.04 -8.69
C LYS A 329 21.90 -9.09 -7.24
N ALA A 330 21.96 -7.96 -6.53
CA ALA A 330 22.39 -7.90 -5.14
C ALA A 330 21.39 -8.49 -4.14
N GLU A 331 20.13 -8.76 -4.52
CA GLU A 331 19.21 -9.52 -3.65
C GLU A 331 18.38 -10.52 -4.46
N LYS A 332 19.01 -11.58 -4.94
CA LYS A 332 18.28 -12.83 -5.13
C LYS A 332 17.70 -13.18 -3.76
N LYS A 333 16.39 -13.01 -3.56
CA LYS A 333 15.68 -13.59 -2.41
C LYS A 333 16.06 -15.05 -2.34
N VAL A 334 16.88 -15.42 -1.37
CA VAL A 334 17.31 -16.80 -1.17
C VAL A 334 16.04 -17.59 -0.90
N LYS A 335 15.76 -18.56 -1.77
CA LYS A 335 14.60 -19.43 -1.63
C LYS A 335 14.70 -20.10 -0.26
N PRO A 336 13.67 -20.07 0.61
CA PRO A 336 13.73 -20.77 1.89
C PRO A 336 14.13 -22.23 1.68
N VAL A 337 15.01 -22.78 2.53
CA VAL A 337 15.56 -24.14 2.40
C VAL A 337 14.47 -25.20 2.29
N SER A 338 13.34 -25.03 2.99
CA SER A 338 12.17 -25.92 2.88
C SER A 338 11.49 -25.94 1.51
N LYS A 339 11.71 -24.90 0.69
CA LYS A 339 11.16 -24.78 -0.67
C LYS A 339 12.20 -25.08 -1.75
N MET A 340 13.47 -25.30 -1.41
CA MET A 340 14.52 -25.70 -2.37
C MET A 340 14.18 -27.05 -3.01
N ARG A 341 14.51 -27.21 -4.29
CA ARG A 341 14.55 -28.53 -4.95
C ARG A 341 15.75 -29.31 -4.39
N ASP A 342 15.75 -30.62 -4.51
CA ASP A 342 16.76 -31.47 -3.84
C ASP A 342 18.19 -31.11 -4.23
N TYR A 343 18.46 -30.87 -5.52
CA TYR A 343 19.78 -30.41 -5.97
C TYR A 343 20.13 -28.99 -5.45
N GLU A 344 19.13 -28.12 -5.26
CA GLU A 344 19.34 -26.77 -4.70
C GLU A 344 19.68 -26.86 -3.21
N LEU A 345 19.03 -27.78 -2.49
CA LEU A 345 19.24 -28.04 -1.07
C LEU A 345 20.60 -28.68 -0.79
N VAL A 346 21.01 -29.66 -1.62
CA VAL A 346 22.35 -30.29 -1.54
C VAL A 346 23.45 -29.26 -1.81
N ASN A 347 23.32 -28.47 -2.88
CA ASN A 347 24.29 -27.41 -3.18
C ASN A 347 24.34 -26.34 -2.09
N TYR A 348 23.18 -26.02 -1.51
CA TYR A 348 23.10 -25.08 -0.40
C TYR A 348 23.84 -25.62 0.83
N TYR A 349 23.58 -26.88 1.23
CA TYR A 349 24.25 -27.53 2.35
C TYR A 349 25.77 -27.58 2.15
N GLN A 350 26.25 -27.94 0.95
CA GLN A 350 27.69 -27.96 0.62
C GLN A 350 28.34 -26.57 0.61
N SER A 351 27.54 -25.51 0.47
CA SER A 351 28.03 -24.13 0.51
C SER A 351 28.06 -23.52 1.92
N LEU A 352 27.53 -24.23 2.93
CA LEU A 352 27.54 -23.77 4.32
C LEU A 352 28.98 -23.79 4.85
N GLY A 353 29.44 -22.65 5.38
CA GLY A 353 30.75 -22.50 6.01
C GLY A 353 30.75 -22.85 7.49
N GLY A 354 31.95 -22.84 8.10
CA GLY A 354 32.15 -23.18 9.52
C GLY A 354 31.59 -22.18 10.54
N ASP A 355 31.06 -21.05 10.06
CA ASP A 355 30.46 -19.94 10.81
C ASP A 355 28.91 -20.00 10.87
N VAL A 356 28.32 -21.06 10.30
CA VAL A 356 26.87 -21.23 10.22
C VAL A 356 26.25 -21.59 11.57
N ASN A 357 25.09 -20.99 11.86
CA ASN A 357 24.33 -21.27 13.07
C ASN A 357 23.96 -22.76 13.17
N VAL A 358 24.27 -23.39 14.31
CA VAL A 358 24.07 -24.83 14.55
C VAL A 358 22.60 -25.26 14.44
N GLN A 359 21.65 -24.45 14.94
CA GLN A 359 20.21 -24.75 14.80
C GLN A 359 19.78 -24.74 13.33
N HIS A 360 20.36 -23.85 12.52
CA HIS A 360 20.08 -23.79 11.09
C HIS A 360 20.67 -25.01 10.36
N LEU A 361 21.89 -25.42 10.71
CA LEU A 361 22.52 -26.62 10.17
C LEU A 361 21.71 -27.89 10.52
N ALA A 362 21.30 -28.03 11.78
CA ALA A 362 20.42 -29.10 12.24
C ALA A 362 19.07 -29.11 11.52
N TYR A 363 18.50 -27.94 11.23
CA TYR A 363 17.27 -27.81 10.45
C TYR A 363 17.45 -28.23 8.98
N VAL A 364 18.57 -27.89 8.36
CA VAL A 364 18.90 -28.29 6.98
C VAL A 364 19.14 -29.80 6.90
N GLU A 365 19.90 -30.40 7.82
CA GLU A 365 20.12 -31.85 7.85
C GLU A 365 18.81 -32.62 8.10
N ASN A 366 17.92 -32.13 8.98
CA ASN A 366 16.58 -32.71 9.17
C ASN A 366 15.74 -32.66 7.88
N LEU A 367 15.80 -31.57 7.12
CA LEU A 367 15.13 -31.46 5.83
C LEU A 367 15.74 -32.40 4.77
N MET A 368 17.04 -32.65 4.83
CA MET A 368 17.72 -33.59 3.94
C MET A 368 17.38 -35.04 4.30
N LEU A 369 17.34 -35.37 5.59
CA LEU A 369 16.89 -36.67 6.10
C LEU A 369 15.43 -36.96 5.72
N ASP A 370 14.52 -35.99 5.91
CA ASP A 370 13.10 -36.10 5.52
C ASP A 370 12.91 -36.35 4.00
N ARG A 371 13.95 -36.09 3.19
CA ARG A 371 13.96 -36.26 1.73
C ARG A 371 14.85 -37.42 1.26
N ASN A 372 15.37 -38.26 2.17
CA ASN A 372 16.32 -39.34 1.87
C ASN A 372 17.61 -38.84 1.17
N LEU A 373 18.10 -37.67 1.56
CA LEU A 373 19.36 -37.05 1.10
C LEU A 373 20.47 -37.13 2.16
N ASP A 374 20.25 -37.93 3.20
CA ASP A 374 21.14 -38.17 4.33
C ASP A 374 22.52 -38.70 3.91
N ASN A 375 22.60 -39.40 2.76
CA ASN A 375 23.86 -39.81 2.13
C ASN A 375 24.84 -38.64 1.84
N PHE A 376 24.35 -37.41 1.68
CA PHE A 376 25.18 -36.22 1.46
C PHE A 376 25.63 -35.54 2.77
N THR A 377 24.96 -35.85 3.88
CA THR A 377 25.26 -35.29 5.22
C THR A 377 26.08 -36.25 6.09
N HIS A 378 26.11 -37.54 5.70
CA HIS A 378 26.71 -38.64 6.46
C HIS A 378 26.15 -38.77 7.89
N TYR A 379 24.91 -38.35 8.08
CA TYR A 379 24.20 -38.40 9.35
C TYR A 379 22.76 -38.86 9.12
N HIS A 380 22.37 -39.91 9.83
CA HIS A 380 21.13 -40.66 9.56
C HIS A 380 20.10 -40.53 10.68
N GLU A 381 20.34 -39.64 11.63
CA GLU A 381 19.47 -39.40 12.78
C GLU A 381 18.90 -37.99 12.74
N ARG A 382 17.72 -37.82 13.36
CA ARG A 382 17.03 -36.52 13.40
C ARG A 382 17.58 -35.68 14.55
N HIS A 383 17.97 -34.45 14.27
CA HIS A 383 18.42 -33.48 15.28
C HIS A 383 17.26 -32.91 16.10
N ASP A 384 17.50 -32.68 17.39
CA ASP A 384 16.64 -31.82 18.22
C ASP A 384 16.95 -30.35 17.93
N LEU A 385 15.98 -29.62 17.37
CA LEU A 385 16.16 -28.21 17.03
C LEU A 385 16.18 -27.29 18.26
N ASN A 386 15.64 -27.72 19.40
CA ASN A 386 15.65 -26.95 20.64
C ASN A 386 16.95 -27.15 21.44
N ALA A 387 17.68 -28.25 21.17
CA ALA A 387 18.97 -28.56 21.77
C ALA A 387 19.88 -29.34 20.79
N PRO A 388 20.40 -28.71 19.71
CA PRO A 388 21.24 -29.40 18.74
C PRO A 388 22.57 -29.86 19.36
N ASP A 389 23.03 -31.06 19.01
CA ASP A 389 24.31 -31.59 19.48
C ASP A 389 25.49 -30.90 18.77
N ILE A 390 25.97 -29.82 19.38
CA ILE A 390 27.08 -29.00 18.88
C ILE A 390 28.34 -29.87 18.66
N TYR A 391 28.62 -30.83 19.54
CA TYR A 391 29.83 -31.66 19.45
C TYR A 391 29.81 -32.54 18.21
N SER A 392 28.66 -33.10 17.84
CA SER A 392 28.50 -33.85 16.59
C SER A 392 28.85 -33.04 15.35
N PHE A 393 28.51 -31.74 15.31
CA PHE A 393 28.83 -30.87 14.17
C PHE A 393 30.30 -30.45 14.14
N VAL A 394 30.92 -30.26 15.31
CA VAL A 394 32.37 -29.98 15.43
C VAL A 394 33.19 -31.20 14.99
N ASP A 395 32.85 -32.39 15.47
CA ASP A 395 33.56 -33.63 15.14
C ASP A 395 33.47 -34.00 13.65
N ARG A 396 32.39 -33.55 12.99
CA ARG A 396 32.21 -33.68 11.53
C ARG A 396 32.80 -32.51 10.72
N PHE A 397 33.55 -31.63 11.38
CA PHE A 397 34.20 -30.45 10.78
C PHE A 397 33.24 -29.49 10.04
N LEU A 398 31.96 -29.48 10.43
CA LEU A 398 30.93 -28.64 9.81
C LEU A 398 30.88 -27.22 10.43
N ILE A 399 31.37 -27.08 11.66
CA ILE A 399 31.49 -25.79 12.36
C ILE A 399 32.85 -25.72 13.08
N CYS A 400 33.41 -24.52 13.21
CA CYS A 400 34.65 -24.31 13.95
C CYS A 400 34.34 -24.08 15.44
N ASN A 401 35.06 -24.78 16.33
CA ASN A 401 35.00 -24.54 17.76
C ASN A 401 36.02 -23.44 18.10
N GLU A 402 35.66 -22.18 17.87
CA GLU A 402 36.43 -21.05 18.41
C GLU A 402 36.09 -20.92 19.90
N PHE A 403 37.09 -21.08 20.76
CA PHE A 403 37.02 -20.72 22.17
C PHE A 403 36.83 -19.20 22.34
#